data_AF-A0A2D6GMT6-F1
#
_entry.id   AF-A0A2D6GMT6-F1
#
_cell.length_a   1.000
_cell.length_b   1.000
_cell.length_c   1.000
_cell.angle_alpha   90.00
_cell.angle_beta   90.00
_cell.angle_gamma   90.00
#
_symmetry.space_group_name_H-M   'P 1'
#
loop_
_entity.id
_entity.type
_entity.pdbx_description
1 polymer ?
#
loop_
_entity_poly.entity_id
_entity_poly.type
_entity_poly.pdbx_seq_one_letter_code
_entity_poly.pdbx_strand_id
1 'polypeptide(L)' 'MEDDYLKLVEEHCQEDKSNLFEKVLTMSKRAKSLYSLEESARSSFKHKPTFQAILENNEGSLQIKNTTLDDSAEESSE' A
#
# COMPACT_ATOMS: atom_id res chain seq x y z
N MET A 1 -5.60 -20.53 14.91
CA MET A 1 -6.48 -19.42 14.49
C MET A 1 -6.46 -19.48 12.98
N GLU A 2 -7.57 -19.90 12.36
CA GLU A 2 -7.76 -19.64 10.93
C GLU A 2 -7.67 -18.12 10.79
N ASP A 3 -6.59 -17.63 10.19
CA ASP A 3 -6.60 -16.28 9.66
C ASP A 3 -7.74 -16.26 8.65
N ASP A 4 -8.75 -15.45 8.94
CA ASP A 4 -10.03 -15.43 8.25
C ASP A 4 -9.81 -15.00 6.79
N TYR A 5 -9.47 -15.96 5.93
CA TYR A 5 -9.13 -15.74 4.52
C TYR A 5 -10.27 -15.04 3.77
N LEU A 6 -11.49 -15.00 4.33
CA LEU A 6 -12.59 -14.20 3.80
C LEU A 6 -12.36 -12.69 3.96
N LYS A 7 -11.66 -12.22 4.99
CA LYS A 7 -11.28 -10.79 5.12
C LYS A 7 -10.23 -10.34 4.12
N LEU A 8 -9.59 -11.26 3.41
CA LEU A 8 -8.62 -10.96 2.35
C LEU A 8 -9.29 -10.60 1.03
N VAL A 9 -10.51 -11.07 0.81
CA VAL A 9 -11.23 -10.86 -0.43
C VAL A 9 -12.00 -9.56 -0.27
N GLU A 10 -11.52 -8.50 -0.91
CA GLU A 10 -12.32 -7.28 -1.05
C GLU A 10 -13.60 -7.65 -1.81
N GLU A 11 -14.76 -7.55 -1.15
CA GLU A 11 -16.04 -7.70 -1.83
C GLU A 11 -16.17 -6.57 -2.87
N HIS A 12 -16.34 -6.94 -4.14
CA HIS A 12 -16.50 -5.98 -5.22
C HIS A 12 -17.88 -5.29 -5.12
N CYS A 13 -17.97 -4.22 -4.34
CA CYS A 13 -19.13 -3.35 -4.29
C CYS A 13 -19.19 -2.48 -5.56
N GLN A 14 -20.16 -2.75 -6.44
CA GLN A 14 -20.36 -1.99 -7.68
C GLN A 14 -20.78 -0.51 -7.44
N GLU A 15 -21.17 -0.15 -6.22
CA GLU A 15 -21.50 1.24 -5.85
C GLU A 15 -20.26 2.13 -5.68
N ASP A 16 -19.11 1.55 -5.31
CA ASP A 16 -17.85 2.27 -5.27
C ASP A 16 -17.29 2.39 -6.68
N LYS A 17 -17.40 3.58 -7.29
CA LYS A 17 -16.69 3.96 -8.52
C LYS A 17 -15.17 4.09 -8.30
N SER A 18 -14.59 3.19 -7.50
CA SER A 18 -13.16 3.17 -7.20
C SER A 18 -12.39 2.68 -8.42
N ASN A 19 -11.40 3.46 -8.85
CA ASN A 19 -10.57 3.13 -9.99
C ASN A 19 -9.61 1.98 -9.62
N LEU A 20 -9.77 0.81 -10.24
CA LEU A 20 -8.93 -0.35 -9.96
C LEU A 20 -7.45 -0.09 -10.25
N PHE A 21 -7.13 0.72 -11.27
CA PHE A 21 -5.75 1.08 -11.57
C PHE A 21 -5.14 1.98 -10.49
N GLU A 22 -5.92 2.89 -9.91
CA GLU A 22 -5.46 3.71 -8.77
C GLU A 22 -5.23 2.85 -7.54
N LYS A 23 -6.09 1.87 -7.27
CA LYS A 23 -5.86 0.89 -6.19
C LYS A 23 -4.57 0.12 -6.42
N VAL A 24 -4.36 -0.44 -7.61
CA VAL A 24 -3.12 -1.15 -7.96
C VAL A 24 -1.90 -0.25 -7.79
N LEU A 25 -1.97 1.01 -8.25
CA LEU A 25 -0.88 1.97 -8.11
C LEU A 25 -0.55 2.28 -6.64
N THR A 26 -1.58 2.46 -5.81
CA THR A 26 -1.44 2.73 -4.36
C THR A 26 -0.78 1.57 -3.64
N MET A 27 -1.31 0.36 -3.84
CA MET A 27 -0.76 -0.86 -3.25
C MET A 27 0.68 -1.10 -3.71
N SER A 28 0.98 -0.84 -4.99
CA SER A 28 2.34 -1.00 -5.53
C SER A 28 3.33 -0.01 -4.91
N LYS A 29 2.95 1.27 -4.78
CA LYS A 29 3.78 2.29 -4.11
C LYS A 29 4.05 1.90 -2.66
N ARG A 30 3.02 1.45 -1.94
CA ARG A 30 3.14 1.02 -0.55
C ARG A 30 4.00 -0.24 -0.40
N ALA A 31 3.79 -1.24 -1.25
CA ALA A 31 4.60 -2.45 -1.26
C ALA A 31 6.08 -2.13 -1.54
N LYS A 32 6.37 -1.23 -2.49
CA LYS A 32 7.74 -0.75 -2.75
C LYS A 32 8.35 -0.13 -1.50
N SER A 33 7.62 0.74 -0.80
CA SER A 33 8.07 1.33 0.48
C SER A 33 8.38 0.25 1.52
N LEU A 34 7.54 -0.78 1.65
CA LEU A 34 7.77 -1.90 2.56
C LEU A 34 9.00 -2.75 2.17
N TYR A 35 9.27 -2.92 0.87
CA TYR A 35 10.47 -3.62 0.41
C TYR A 35 11.76 -2.83 0.68
N SER A 36 11.68 -1.49 0.75
CA SER A 36 12.81 -0.61 1.06
C SER A 36 13.14 -0.50 2.55
N LEU A 37 12.30 -1.04 3.43
CA LEU A 37 12.59 -1.07 4.87
C LEU A 37 13.73 -2.04 5.18
N GLU A 38 14.49 -1.72 6.24
CA GLU A 38 15.47 -2.64 6.81
C GLU A 38 14.81 -3.95 7.26
N GLU A 39 15.56 -5.05 7.24
CA GLU A 39 15.04 -6.39 7.53
C GLU A 39 14.41 -6.51 8.93
N SER A 40 14.95 -5.80 9.92
CA SER A 40 14.41 -5.70 11.29
C SER A 40 12.99 -5.11 11.29
N ALA A 41 12.81 -3.95 10.65
CA ALA A 41 11.51 -3.28 10.51
C ALA A 41 10.56 -4.05 9.57
N ARG A 42 11.08 -4.78 8.59
CA ARG A 42 10.26 -5.61 7.70
C ARG A 42 9.74 -6.86 8.41
N SER A 43 10.50 -7.41 9.36
CA SER A 43 10.11 -8.60 10.13
C SER A 43 8.97 -8.34 11.12
N SER A 44 8.67 -7.08 11.44
CA SER A 44 7.52 -6.74 12.30
C SER A 44 6.17 -6.92 11.59
N PHE A 45 6.15 -7.08 10.26
CA PHE A 45 4.94 -7.34 9.50
C PHE A 45 4.67 -8.85 9.40
N LYS A 46 3.41 -9.25 9.61
CA LYS A 46 2.97 -10.65 9.58
C LYS A 46 3.07 -11.30 8.19
N HIS A 47 3.05 -10.48 7.14
CA HIS A 47 2.88 -10.93 5.77
C HIS A 47 3.95 -10.39 4.82
N LYS A 48 4.05 -10.99 3.62
CA LYS A 48 4.93 -10.47 2.55
C LYS A 48 4.48 -9.04 2.18
N PRO A 49 5.41 -8.14 1.82
CA PRO A 49 5.10 -6.73 1.59
C PRO A 49 3.93 -6.44 0.64
N THR A 50 3.85 -7.17 -0.47
CA THR A 50 2.75 -7.01 -1.44
C THR A 50 1.39 -7.37 -0.84
N PHE A 51 1.34 -8.44 -0.05
CA PHE A 51 0.09 -8.91 0.57
C PHE A 51 -0.29 -8.03 1.77
N GLN A 52 0.70 -7.55 2.54
CA GLN A 52 0.49 -6.55 3.59
C GLN A 52 -0.11 -5.26 3.03
N ALA A 53 0.38 -4.76 1.89
CA ALA A 53 -0.15 -3.56 1.25
C ALA A 53 -1.61 -3.74 0.76
N ILE A 54 -2.00 -4.94 0.34
CA ILE A 54 -3.39 -5.26 -0.02
C ILE A 54 -4.30 -5.17 1.21
N LEU A 55 -3.89 -5.78 2.33
CA LEU A 55 -4.66 -5.72 3.59
C LEU A 55 -4.82 -4.28 4.07
N GLU A 56 -3.73 -3.50 4.10
CA GLU A 56 -3.76 -2.09 4.47
C GLU A 56 -4.70 -1.26 3.57
N ASN A 57 -4.74 -1.56 2.26
CA ASN A 57 -5.66 -0.93 1.31
C ASN A 57 -7.13 -1.28 1.62
N ASN A 58 -7.41 -2.57 1.84
CA ASN A 58 -8.78 -3.06 2.11
C ASN A 58 -9.32 -2.53 3.44
N GLU A 59 -8.45 -2.30 4.43
CA GLU A 59 -8.79 -1.68 5.71
C GLU A 59 -9.05 -0.16 5.61
N GLY A 60 -8.85 0.45 4.45
CA GLY A 60 -9.00 1.90 4.23
C GLY A 60 -7.89 2.75 4.86
N SER A 61 -6.79 2.11 5.30
CA SER A 61 -5.67 2.79 5.97
C SER A 61 -4.74 3.53 5.01
N LEU A 62 -4.83 3.25 3.70
CA LEU A 62 -4.03 3.89 2.66
C LEU A 62 -4.81 5.02 1.99
N GLN A 63 -4.37 6.26 2.21
CA GLN A 63 -4.84 7.42 1.46
C GLN A 63 -3.73 7.91 0.53
N ILE A 64 -4.00 7.98 -0.78
CA ILE A 64 -3.10 8.69 -1.70
C ILE A 64 -3.21 10.17 -1.36
N LYS A 65 -2.17 10.72 -0.75
CA LYS A 65 -1.98 12.16 -0.76
C LYS A 65 -1.59 12.52 -2.19
N ASN A 66 -2.51 13.13 -2.94
CA ASN A 66 -2.17 13.81 -4.18
C ASN A 66 -1.33 15.03 -3.82
N THR A 67 -0.04 14.83 -3.61
CA THR A 67 0.92 15.92 -3.55
C THR A 67 1.02 16.48 -4.96
N THR A 68 0.18 17.47 -5.29
CA THR A 68 0.61 18.51 -6.22
C THR A 68 1.71 19.28 -5.51
N LEU A 69 2.93 18.78 -5.60
CA LEU A 69 4.09 19.48 -5.07
C LEU A 69 5.24 19.20 -6.02
N ASP A 70 5.65 20.28 -6.67
CA ASP A 70 6.85 20.40 -7.48
C ASP A 70 7.98 19.52 -6.95
N ASP A 71 8.42 18.57 -7.77
CA ASP A 71 9.67 17.83 -7.58
C ASP A 71 10.85 18.73 -7.98
N SER A 72 10.89 19.92 -7.39
CA SER A 72 12.02 20.83 -7.40
C SER A 72 12.46 21.04 -5.95
N ALA A 73 13.17 20.07 -5.42
CA ALA A 73 14.04 20.28 -4.28
C ALA A 73 15.28 19.38 -4.41
N GLU A 74 16.26 19.95 -5.09
CA GLU A 74 17.69 19.86 -4.75
C GLU A 74 18.38 18.51 -5.02
N GLU A 75 19.04 18.43 -6.18
CA GLU A 75 20.44 18.04 -6.16
C GLU A 75 21.17 18.92 -5.13
N SER A 76 21.72 18.33 -4.07
CA SER A 76 22.73 18.98 -3.26
C SER A 76 23.84 17.99 -2.95
N SER A 77 24.99 18.30 -3.52
CA SER A 77 26.31 17.70 -3.42
C SER A 77 26.73 17.21 -2.02
N GLU A 78 27.40 16.06 -1.96
CA GLU A 78 28.86 15.95 -1.69
C GLU A 78 29.41 14.59 -2.15
#